data_AF-A0A2D6DRC3-F1
#
_entry.id   AF-A0A2D6DRC3-F1
#
_cell.length_a   1.000
_cell.length_b   1.000
_cell.length_c   1.000
_cell.angle_alpha   90.00
_cell.angle_beta   90.00
_cell.angle_gamma   90.00
#
_symmetry.space_group_name_H-M   'P 1'
#
loop_
_entity.id
_entity.type
_entity.pdbx_description
1 polymer ?
#
loop_
_entity_poly.entity_id
_entity_poly.type
_entity_poly.pdbx_seq_one_letter_code
_entity_poly.pdbx_strand_id
1 'polypeptide(L)'
;MLIIFSCFNKKNSLLIITLFFIIQIADTSAGIKYRINMFTPAHTEIRLKDQIWDDLFKKYKILRVTHPKNYSHKFWDFSYLMEKYKIKKTNLVAFGRSTRKASAETRYYYYDNFRKKKLTLNTVYVIDSTGHLRHLKHLLKDKDVGFFYRDDLWVMVRAEKERMNDKDKKAFKNVKPKLLEINEEKSLYYENDDNYYGFGWSHNFKKPGIWSEGSISTLLFRTDKNYGDLKLEVSCAPYITKKNNILELDVYVNNAFNGNVKMVKKNQDEKIEILISEKLIKNNEIKIDFNFKNPFSPYEVFESPDGRKLGILIKNIKITTN
;
A
#
# COMPACT_ATOMS: atom_id res chain seq x y z
N MET A 1 18.50 47.14 -14.76
CA MET A 1 19.69 47.71 -14.09
C MET A 1 20.69 48.32 -15.07
N LEU A 2 21.16 47.60 -16.10
CA LEU A 2 22.14 48.12 -17.08
C LEU A 2 21.66 49.39 -17.80
N ILE A 3 20.38 49.44 -18.21
CA ILE A 3 19.76 50.60 -18.86
C ILE A 3 19.71 51.84 -17.95
N ILE A 4 19.58 51.67 -16.62
CA ILE A 4 19.48 52.79 -15.67
C ILE A 4 20.85 53.41 -15.42
N PHE A 5 21.92 52.61 -15.43
CA PHE A 5 23.29 53.10 -15.31
C PHE A 5 23.83 53.68 -16.63
N SER A 6 23.28 53.31 -17.79
CA SER A 6 23.64 53.94 -19.06
C SER A 6 22.95 55.29 -19.29
N CYS A 7 21.81 55.53 -18.66
CA CYS A 7 21.02 56.75 -18.86
C CYS A 7 21.19 57.82 -17.76
N PHE A 8 21.73 57.46 -16.60
CA PHE A 8 21.86 58.38 -15.46
C PHE A 8 23.25 58.27 -14.81
N ASN A 9 23.69 59.34 -14.13
CA ASN A 9 24.94 59.30 -13.38
C ASN A 9 24.85 58.31 -12.20
N LYS A 10 26.01 57.85 -11.71
CA LYS A 10 26.09 56.82 -10.66
C LYS A 10 25.22 57.13 -9.43
N LYS A 11 25.22 58.39 -8.98
CA LYS A 11 24.45 58.83 -7.79
C LYS A 11 22.94 58.73 -8.04
N ASN A 12 22.46 59.19 -9.18
CA ASN A 12 21.05 59.18 -9.55
C ASN A 12 20.56 57.76 -9.87
N SER A 13 21.36 56.94 -10.54
CA SER A 13 21.04 55.51 -10.77
C SER A 13 20.87 54.75 -9.45
N LEU A 14 21.77 54.98 -8.48
CA LEU A 14 21.66 54.39 -7.13
C LEU A 14 20.37 54.83 -6.42
N LEU A 15 20.00 56.11 -6.53
CA LEU A 15 18.79 56.66 -5.92
C LEU A 15 17.53 56.03 -6.52
N ILE A 16 17.46 55.92 -7.85
CA ILE A 16 16.34 55.28 -8.57
C ILE A 16 16.22 53.80 -8.21
N ILE A 17 17.33 53.06 -8.17
CA ILE A 17 17.33 51.64 -7.78
C ILE A 17 16.86 51.47 -6.34
N THR A 18 17.32 52.33 -5.43
CA THR A 18 16.91 52.31 -4.02
C THR A 18 15.41 52.56 -3.89
N LEU A 19 14.87 53.52 -4.66
CA LEU A 19 13.44 53.81 -4.69
C LEU A 19 12.63 52.59 -5.18
N PHE A 20 13.04 51.95 -6.28
CA PHE A 20 12.37 50.75 -6.78
C PHE A 20 12.45 49.59 -5.78
N PHE A 21 13.57 49.44 -5.08
CA PHE A 21 13.71 48.41 -4.06
C PHE A 21 12.78 48.66 -2.87
N ILE A 22 12.63 49.92 -2.43
CA ILE A 22 11.67 50.30 -1.38
C ILE A 22 10.24 50.00 -1.83
N ILE A 23 9.89 50.34 -3.08
CA ILE A 23 8.57 50.05 -3.66
C ILE A 23 8.33 48.53 -3.70
N GLN A 24 9.31 47.75 -4.14
CA GLN A 24 9.21 46.28 -4.16
C GLN A 24 9.04 45.70 -2.75
N ILE A 25 9.78 46.19 -1.75
CA ILE A 25 9.60 45.77 -0.35
C ILE A 25 8.19 46.13 0.12
N ALA A 26 7.71 47.34 -0.14
CA ALA A 26 6.39 47.79 0.29
C ALA A 26 5.27 46.95 -0.37
N ASP A 27 5.34 46.75 -1.68
CA ASP A 27 4.38 45.96 -2.45
C ASP A 27 4.36 44.49 -2.02
N THR A 28 5.54 43.90 -1.79
CA THR A 28 5.64 42.49 -1.33
C THR A 28 5.43 42.34 0.17
N SER A 29 5.46 43.40 0.97
CA SER A 29 5.42 43.34 2.44
C SER A 29 4.17 42.66 2.98
N ALA A 30 3.00 42.92 2.38
CA ALA A 30 1.75 42.29 2.77
C ALA A 30 1.78 40.78 2.51
N GLY A 31 2.30 40.37 1.35
CA GLY A 31 2.50 38.97 0.98
C GLY A 31 3.53 38.27 1.87
N ILE A 32 4.65 38.94 2.18
CA ILE A 32 5.69 38.43 3.08
C ILE A 32 5.14 38.27 4.49
N LYS A 33 4.42 39.26 5.03
CA LYS A 33 3.81 39.19 6.37
C LYS A 33 2.77 38.05 6.45
N TYR A 34 1.96 37.88 5.42
CA TYR A 34 1.03 36.75 5.33
C TYR A 34 1.74 35.39 5.29
N ARG A 35 2.82 35.26 4.51
CA ARG A 35 3.63 34.03 4.44
C ARG A 35 4.44 33.78 5.71
N ILE A 36 4.90 34.82 6.41
CA ILE A 36 5.58 34.67 7.71
C ILE A 36 4.59 34.17 8.77
N ASN A 37 3.37 34.70 8.78
CA ASN A 37 2.29 34.20 9.64
C ASN A 37 1.81 32.78 9.27
N MET A 38 2.20 32.24 8.12
CA MET A 38 1.99 30.82 7.80
C MET A 38 2.94 29.90 8.59
N PHE A 39 4.05 30.43 9.13
CA PHE A 39 4.95 29.69 10.03
C PHE A 39 4.50 29.74 11.49
N THR A 40 3.58 30.62 11.86
CA THR A 40 2.83 30.43 13.11
C THR A 40 1.94 29.20 12.90
N PRO A 41 2.11 28.13 13.69
CA PRO A 41 1.30 26.94 13.51
C PRO A 41 -0.16 27.34 13.69
N ALA A 42 -0.98 27.23 12.63
CA ALA A 42 -2.42 27.13 12.83
C ALA A 42 -2.64 26.02 13.87
N HIS A 43 -3.57 26.18 14.81
CA HIS A 43 -3.90 25.17 15.81
C HIS A 43 -3.94 23.79 15.14
N THR A 44 -2.84 23.03 15.23
CA THR A 44 -2.70 21.80 14.46
C THR A 44 -3.64 20.84 15.12
N GLU A 45 -4.68 20.43 14.39
CA GLU A 45 -5.57 19.38 14.85
C GLU A 45 -4.72 18.13 15.09
N ILE A 46 -4.43 17.83 16.36
CA ILE A 46 -3.73 16.61 16.75
C ILE A 46 -4.74 15.47 16.56
N ARG A 47 -4.64 14.80 15.41
CA ARG A 47 -5.54 13.69 15.04
C ARG A 47 -5.25 12.43 15.85
N LEU A 48 -3.97 12.17 16.09
CA LEU A 48 -3.49 11.01 16.83
C LEU A 48 -3.27 11.39 18.29
N LYS A 49 -4.18 10.98 19.16
CA LYS A 49 -4.30 11.45 20.55
C LYS A 49 -3.87 10.39 21.57
N ASP A 50 -3.86 9.11 21.20
CA ASP A 50 -3.50 8.06 22.14
C ASP A 50 -2.03 8.14 22.59
N GLN A 51 -1.78 7.92 23.88
CA GLN A 51 -0.44 8.01 24.46
C GLN A 51 0.56 7.03 23.84
N ILE A 52 0.08 5.92 23.25
CA ILE A 52 0.97 4.94 22.63
C ILE A 52 1.86 5.56 21.54
N TRP A 53 1.38 6.61 20.86
CA TRP A 53 2.13 7.28 19.81
C TRP A 53 3.39 7.93 20.36
N ASP A 54 3.25 8.59 21.52
CA ASP A 54 4.36 9.22 22.22
C ASP A 54 5.38 8.15 22.66
N ASP A 55 4.92 7.03 23.21
CA ASP A 55 5.78 5.94 23.66
C ASP A 55 6.53 5.27 22.49
N LEU A 56 5.82 4.98 21.40
CA LEU A 56 6.40 4.36 20.22
C LEU A 56 7.42 5.30 19.57
N PHE A 57 7.08 6.56 19.33
CA PHE A 57 7.98 7.46 18.57
C PHE A 57 9.11 8.08 19.40
N LYS A 58 9.05 8.01 20.74
CA LYS A 58 10.24 8.22 21.58
C LYS A 58 11.31 7.16 21.29
N LYS A 59 10.92 5.89 21.17
CA LYS A 59 11.80 4.73 20.95
C LYS A 59 12.16 4.50 19.48
N TYR A 60 11.16 4.51 18.60
CA TYR A 60 11.27 4.12 17.20
C TYR A 60 11.36 5.33 16.27
N LYS A 61 12.41 5.40 15.45
CA LYS A 61 12.72 6.56 14.59
C LYS A 61 12.48 6.33 13.10
N ILE A 62 11.84 5.23 12.73
CA ILE A 62 11.42 4.94 11.36
C ILE A 62 9.90 4.69 11.36
N LEU A 63 9.18 5.38 10.49
CA LEU A 63 7.75 5.18 10.27
C LEU A 63 7.54 4.65 8.85
N ARG A 64 6.87 3.51 8.67
CA ARG A 64 6.59 2.98 7.34
C ARG A 64 5.12 2.67 7.18
N VAL A 65 4.55 2.88 6.00
CA VAL A 65 3.27 2.31 5.60
C VAL A 65 3.49 0.99 4.86
N THR A 66 2.62 0.02 5.09
CA THR A 66 2.70 -1.32 4.46
C THR A 66 2.38 -1.29 2.96
N HIS A 67 1.62 -0.30 2.48
CA HIS A 67 1.37 -0.04 1.06
C HIS A 67 1.94 1.33 0.64
N PRO A 68 3.24 1.41 0.32
CA PRO A 68 3.83 2.67 -0.15
C PRO A 68 3.21 3.11 -1.48
N LYS A 69 2.80 4.37 -1.51
CA LYS A 69 2.27 5.08 -2.68
C LYS A 69 2.69 6.55 -2.62
N ASN A 70 2.55 7.26 -3.73
CA ASN A 70 2.97 8.65 -3.85
C ASN A 70 2.18 9.58 -2.92
N TYR A 71 0.93 9.25 -2.64
CA TYR A 71 0.06 10.04 -1.77
C TYR A 71 -0.73 9.12 -0.85
N SER A 72 -0.47 9.19 0.44
CA SER A 72 -1.27 8.52 1.47
C SER A 72 -1.94 9.55 2.37
N HIS A 73 -3.27 9.47 2.51
CA HIS A 73 -4.00 10.35 3.43
C HIS A 73 -3.52 10.21 4.88
N LYS A 74 -3.00 9.03 5.26
CA LYS A 74 -2.39 8.79 6.57
C LYS A 74 -1.18 9.70 6.85
N PHE A 75 -0.58 10.32 5.83
CA PHE A 75 0.48 11.31 6.02
C PHE A 75 0.04 12.47 6.91
N TRP A 76 -1.20 12.94 6.74
CA TRP A 76 -1.74 14.05 7.51
C TRP A 76 -1.96 13.70 8.98
N ASP A 77 -2.22 12.44 9.28
CA ASP A 77 -2.41 11.98 10.66
C ASP A 77 -1.06 11.92 11.40
N PHE A 78 0.01 11.50 10.71
CA PHE A 78 1.33 11.32 11.30
C PHE A 78 2.28 12.52 11.16
N SER A 79 2.00 13.52 10.33
CA SER A 79 2.93 14.62 10.02
C SER A 79 3.42 15.35 11.27
N TYR A 80 2.50 15.73 12.15
CA TYR A 80 2.80 16.37 13.44
C TYR A 80 3.70 15.49 14.31
N LEU A 81 3.38 14.20 14.45
CA LEU A 81 4.18 13.27 15.26
C LEU A 81 5.57 13.03 14.65
N MET A 82 5.67 12.98 13.32
CA MET A 82 6.95 12.83 12.63
C MET A 82 7.89 13.99 12.95
N GLU A 83 7.36 15.22 12.97
CA GLU A 83 8.11 16.43 13.34
C GLU A 83 8.44 16.44 14.85
N LYS A 84 7.43 16.33 15.72
CA LYS A 84 7.58 16.32 17.19
C LYS A 84 8.65 15.33 17.66
N TYR A 85 8.68 14.13 17.06
CA TYR A 85 9.58 13.05 17.47
C TYR A 85 10.86 12.89 16.64
N LYS A 86 11.10 13.81 15.68
CA LYS A 86 12.28 13.80 14.81
C LYS A 86 12.46 12.44 14.11
N ILE A 87 11.39 11.96 13.48
CA ILE A 87 11.42 10.70 12.72
C ILE A 87 12.44 10.80 11.59
N LYS A 88 13.38 9.85 11.53
CA LYS A 88 14.55 9.91 10.65
C LYS A 88 14.28 9.40 9.24
N LYS A 89 13.36 8.44 9.07
CA LYS A 89 13.06 7.80 7.77
C LYS A 89 11.57 7.47 7.68
N THR A 90 10.98 7.75 6.51
CA THR A 90 9.60 7.36 6.22
C THR A 90 9.36 7.00 4.75
N ASN A 91 8.37 6.14 4.48
CA ASN A 91 7.76 5.99 3.14
C ASN A 91 6.28 6.44 3.14
N LEU A 92 5.80 7.00 4.25
CA LEU A 92 4.49 7.62 4.35
C LEU A 92 4.64 9.07 3.90
N VAL A 93 4.19 9.35 2.67
CA VAL A 93 4.47 10.61 1.97
C VAL A 93 3.21 11.16 1.27
N ALA A 94 3.25 12.45 0.96
CA ALA A 94 2.24 13.16 0.18
C ALA A 94 2.93 13.96 -0.95
N PHE A 95 3.39 13.25 -1.98
CA PHE A 95 4.06 13.85 -3.14
C PHE A 95 3.08 14.14 -4.27
N GLY A 96 3.16 15.35 -4.83
CA GLY A 96 2.42 15.74 -6.04
C GLY A 96 2.90 14.99 -7.29
N ARG A 97 4.17 14.57 -7.33
CA ARG A 97 4.76 13.75 -8.41
C ARG A 97 5.71 12.71 -7.83
N SER A 98 5.75 11.53 -8.42
CA SER A 98 6.69 10.47 -8.04
C SER A 98 6.97 9.55 -9.23
N THR A 99 8.07 8.81 -9.17
CA THR A 99 8.36 7.74 -10.13
C THR A 99 7.46 6.54 -9.85
N ARG A 100 6.48 6.28 -10.74
CA ARG A 100 5.49 5.20 -10.58
C ARG A 100 6.16 3.83 -10.45
N LYS A 101 7.19 3.57 -11.27
CA LYS A 101 8.03 2.37 -11.19
C LYS A 101 8.67 2.19 -9.81
N ALA A 102 9.32 3.23 -9.28
CA ALA A 102 9.93 3.18 -7.96
C ALA A 102 8.91 2.93 -6.84
N SER A 103 7.70 3.51 -6.94
CA SER A 103 6.62 3.23 -5.99
C SER A 103 6.21 1.76 -6.00
N ALA A 104 6.09 1.16 -7.18
CA ALA A 104 5.75 -0.25 -7.34
C ALA A 104 6.88 -1.17 -6.83
N GLU A 105 8.13 -0.90 -7.21
CA GLU A 105 9.30 -1.64 -6.72
C GLU A 105 9.45 -1.57 -5.19
N THR A 106 9.13 -0.42 -4.60
CA THR A 106 9.10 -0.27 -3.14
C THR A 106 8.06 -1.20 -2.52
N ARG A 107 6.85 -1.31 -3.10
CA ARG A 107 5.83 -2.27 -2.63
C ARG A 107 6.34 -3.70 -2.70
N TYR A 108 6.95 -4.10 -3.82
CA TYR A 108 7.50 -5.44 -4.00
C TYR A 108 8.54 -5.77 -2.93
N TYR A 109 9.46 -4.84 -2.66
CA TYR A 109 10.46 -4.98 -1.61
C TYR A 109 9.84 -5.21 -0.23
N TYR A 110 8.83 -4.43 0.17
CA TYR A 110 8.19 -4.61 1.47
C TYR A 110 7.42 -5.93 1.54
N TYR A 111 6.66 -6.27 0.51
CA TYR A 111 5.88 -7.51 0.50
C TYR A 111 6.78 -8.76 0.55
N ASP A 112 7.89 -8.76 -0.19
CA ASP A 112 8.89 -9.85 -0.13
C ASP A 112 9.48 -10.00 1.28
N ASN A 113 9.86 -8.88 1.91
CA ASN A 113 10.36 -8.90 3.29
C ASN A 113 9.31 -9.40 4.28
N PHE A 114 8.05 -8.97 4.16
CA PHE A 114 6.97 -9.45 5.03
C PHE A 114 6.71 -10.94 4.86
N ARG A 115 6.70 -11.46 3.62
CA ARG A 115 6.58 -12.90 3.34
C ARG A 115 7.75 -13.70 3.92
N LYS A 116 8.97 -13.14 3.88
CA LYS A 116 10.17 -13.68 4.53
C LYS A 116 10.20 -13.44 6.05
N LYS A 117 9.14 -12.87 6.63
CA LYS A 117 9.02 -12.50 8.06
C LYS A 117 10.15 -11.59 8.54
N LYS A 118 10.71 -10.77 7.65
CA LYS A 118 11.76 -9.78 7.91
C LYS A 118 11.13 -8.42 8.17
N LEU A 119 11.27 -7.94 9.42
CA LEU A 119 10.86 -6.60 9.83
C LEU A 119 12.10 -5.77 10.19
N THR A 120 12.17 -4.56 9.64
CA THR A 120 13.24 -3.61 9.91
C THR A 120 13.22 -3.20 11.38
N LEU A 121 14.38 -3.21 12.02
CA LEU A 121 14.53 -2.70 13.39
C LEU A 121 14.18 -1.21 13.44
N ASN A 122 13.94 -0.69 14.65
CA ASN A 122 13.69 0.73 14.85
C ASN A 122 12.48 1.27 14.04
N THR A 123 11.51 0.43 13.66
CA THR A 123 10.43 0.76 12.72
C THR A 123 9.04 0.50 13.30
N VAL A 124 8.17 1.50 13.18
CA VAL A 124 6.71 1.37 13.33
C VAL A 124 6.10 1.24 11.94
N TYR A 125 5.29 0.21 11.72
CA TYR A 125 4.60 -0.01 10.45
C TYR A 125 3.11 0.33 10.57
N VAL A 126 2.67 1.36 9.87
CA VAL A 126 1.26 1.68 9.64
C VAL A 126 0.67 0.71 8.62
N ILE A 127 -0.38 0.00 9.02
CA ILE A 127 -1.04 -0.98 8.18
C ILE A 127 -2.04 -0.25 7.29
N ASP A 128 -1.99 -0.51 5.98
CA ASP A 128 -2.69 0.34 5.02
C ASP A 128 -4.18 0.02 4.90
N SER A 129 -4.54 -1.26 4.95
CA SER A 129 -5.91 -1.75 4.76
C SER A 129 -6.18 -3.01 5.58
N THR A 130 -7.46 -3.35 5.72
CA THR A 130 -7.89 -4.57 6.41
C THR A 130 -7.34 -5.85 5.75
N GLY A 131 -7.23 -5.89 4.41
CA GLY A 131 -6.60 -6.99 3.67
C GLY A 131 -5.12 -7.17 4.02
N HIS A 132 -4.37 -6.07 4.14
CA HIS A 132 -2.97 -6.10 4.60
C HIS A 132 -2.87 -6.59 6.05
N LEU A 133 -3.75 -6.13 6.94
CA LEU A 133 -3.78 -6.57 8.35
C LEU A 133 -4.01 -8.08 8.47
N ARG A 134 -5.02 -8.61 7.76
CA ARG A 134 -5.33 -10.05 7.72
C ARG A 134 -4.13 -10.88 7.24
N HIS A 135 -3.49 -10.43 6.16
CA HIS A 135 -2.35 -11.14 5.61
C HIS A 135 -1.12 -11.08 6.53
N LEU A 136 -0.83 -9.92 7.13
CA LEU A 136 0.25 -9.77 8.12
C LEU A 136 0.01 -10.63 9.35
N LYS A 137 -1.22 -10.66 9.87
CA LYS A 137 -1.61 -11.55 10.97
C LYS A 137 -1.34 -13.01 10.61
N HIS A 138 -1.70 -13.45 9.41
CA HIS A 138 -1.45 -14.81 8.95
C HIS A 138 0.06 -15.12 8.85
N LEU A 139 0.85 -14.21 8.26
CA LEU A 139 2.31 -14.40 8.07
C LEU A 139 3.10 -14.38 9.38
N LEU A 140 2.71 -13.50 10.32
CA LEU A 140 3.47 -13.18 11.54
C LEU A 140 2.90 -13.82 12.81
N LYS A 141 1.93 -14.74 12.69
CA LYS A 141 1.27 -15.40 13.84
C LYS A 141 2.24 -15.99 14.88
N ASP A 142 3.37 -16.53 14.42
CA ASP A 142 4.40 -17.17 15.26
C ASP A 142 5.56 -16.24 15.60
N LYS A 143 5.41 -14.92 15.38
CA LYS A 143 6.44 -13.92 15.64
C LYS A 143 6.06 -13.03 16.82
N ASP A 144 7.09 -12.53 17.50
CA ASP A 144 6.96 -11.48 18.50
C ASP A 144 6.81 -10.13 17.78
N VAL A 145 5.56 -9.80 17.46
CA VAL A 145 5.14 -8.56 16.81
C VAL A 145 3.87 -8.07 17.51
N GLY A 146 3.92 -6.86 18.05
CA GLY A 146 2.75 -6.19 18.61
C GLY A 146 1.93 -5.55 17.51
N PHE A 147 0.61 -5.74 17.55
CA PHE A 147 -0.36 -5.08 16.70
C PHE A 147 -1.23 -4.17 17.57
N PHE A 148 -1.20 -2.87 17.31
CA PHE A 148 -1.89 -1.86 18.12
C PHE A 148 -2.99 -1.20 17.30
N TYR A 149 -4.18 -1.07 17.89
CA TYR A 149 -5.33 -0.39 17.29
C TYR A 149 -5.69 0.85 18.09
N ARG A 150 -5.34 2.03 17.56
CA ARG A 150 -5.57 3.35 18.19
C ARG A 150 -5.96 4.37 17.15
N ASP A 151 -6.86 5.28 17.53
CA ASP A 151 -7.32 6.37 16.68
C ASP A 151 -7.72 5.87 15.27
N ASP A 152 -8.45 4.74 15.24
CA ASP A 152 -8.91 4.04 14.04
C ASP A 152 -7.82 3.58 13.05
N LEU A 153 -6.59 3.46 13.54
CA LEU A 153 -5.44 2.98 12.79
C LEU A 153 -4.84 1.73 13.41
N TRP A 154 -4.39 0.84 12.53
CA TRP A 154 -3.56 -0.30 12.90
C TRP A 154 -2.09 0.02 12.65
N VAL A 155 -1.26 -0.20 13.67
CA VAL A 155 0.19 -0.25 13.51
C VAL A 155 0.74 -1.58 14.02
N MET A 156 1.88 -2.01 13.47
CA MET A 156 2.64 -3.14 14.00
C MET A 156 4.09 -2.77 14.31
N VAL A 157 4.62 -3.37 15.36
CA VAL A 157 6.00 -3.13 15.82
C VAL A 157 6.62 -4.46 16.26
N ARG A 158 7.85 -4.73 15.79
CA ARG A 158 8.59 -5.93 16.16
C ARG A 158 9.02 -5.87 17.64
N ALA A 159 8.95 -7.01 18.31
CA ALA A 159 9.37 -7.19 19.70
C ALA A 159 8.59 -6.32 20.70
N GLU A 160 7.29 -6.16 20.44
CA GLU A 160 6.38 -5.37 21.28
C GLU A 160 5.04 -6.11 21.52
N LYS A 161 5.00 -7.43 21.33
CA LYS A 161 3.75 -8.21 21.44
C LYS A 161 3.15 -8.14 22.84
N GLU A 162 3.99 -8.23 23.86
CA GLU A 162 3.55 -8.21 25.27
C GLU A 162 2.96 -6.85 25.70
N ARG A 163 3.26 -5.77 24.98
CA ARG A 163 2.69 -4.44 25.26
C ARG A 163 1.28 -4.23 24.72
N MET A 164 0.75 -5.18 23.93
CA MET A 164 -0.64 -5.11 23.48
C MET A 164 -1.57 -5.16 24.69
N ASN A 165 -2.44 -4.16 24.83
CA ASN A 165 -3.44 -4.18 25.90
C ASN A 165 -4.62 -5.10 25.55
N ASP A 166 -5.57 -5.26 26.47
CA ASP A 166 -6.70 -6.17 26.24
C ASP A 166 -7.61 -5.72 25.09
N LYS A 167 -7.71 -4.41 24.85
CA LYS A 167 -8.43 -3.85 23.70
C LYS A 167 -7.75 -4.24 22.38
N ASP A 168 -6.42 -4.12 22.30
CA ASP A 168 -5.62 -4.56 21.16
C ASP A 168 -5.80 -6.05 20.91
N LYS A 169 -5.63 -6.88 21.96
CA LYS A 169 -5.75 -8.34 21.88
C LYS A 169 -7.15 -8.75 21.42
N LYS A 170 -8.21 -8.12 21.96
CA LYS A 170 -9.60 -8.38 21.56
C LYS A 170 -9.86 -7.98 20.10
N ALA A 171 -9.45 -6.78 19.70
CA ALA A 171 -9.61 -6.31 18.32
C ALA A 171 -8.84 -7.21 17.35
N PHE A 172 -7.58 -7.54 17.67
CA PHE A 172 -6.72 -8.38 16.86
C PHE A 172 -7.26 -9.81 16.72
N LYS A 173 -7.82 -10.38 17.79
CA LYS A 173 -8.49 -11.70 17.74
C LYS A 173 -9.65 -11.72 16.74
N ASN A 174 -10.40 -10.61 16.64
CA ASN A 174 -11.55 -10.49 15.75
C ASN A 174 -11.19 -10.28 14.27
N VAL A 175 -9.95 -9.90 13.96
CA VAL A 175 -9.47 -9.83 12.57
C VAL A 175 -9.39 -11.24 11.98
N LYS A 176 -10.33 -11.60 11.11
CA LYS A 176 -10.34 -12.88 10.40
C LYS A 176 -10.38 -12.65 8.90
N PRO A 177 -9.90 -13.58 8.05
CA PRO A 177 -10.18 -13.56 6.63
C PRO A 177 -11.69 -13.43 6.36
N LYS A 178 -12.04 -12.77 5.24
CA LYS A 178 -13.45 -12.59 4.85
C LYS A 178 -14.08 -13.94 4.52
N LEU A 179 -15.34 -14.11 4.91
CA LEU A 179 -16.12 -15.28 4.57
C LEU A 179 -16.45 -15.26 3.08
N LEU A 180 -16.04 -16.30 2.35
CA LEU A 180 -16.46 -16.53 0.96
C LEU A 180 -17.57 -17.59 0.96
N GLU A 181 -18.77 -17.19 0.58
CA GLU A 181 -19.95 -18.07 0.55
C GLU A 181 -19.83 -19.11 -0.57
N ILE A 182 -20.21 -20.35 -0.25
CA ILE A 182 -20.18 -21.46 -1.20
C ILE A 182 -21.24 -21.24 -2.29
N ASN A 183 -20.90 -21.58 -3.53
CA ASN A 183 -21.74 -21.49 -4.71
C ASN A 183 -22.17 -20.07 -5.11
N GLU A 184 -21.65 -19.03 -4.46
CA GLU A 184 -21.90 -17.64 -4.81
C GLU A 184 -20.73 -17.02 -5.58
N GLU A 185 -21.03 -16.40 -6.71
CA GLU A 185 -20.04 -15.60 -7.43
C GLU A 185 -19.88 -14.24 -6.75
N LYS A 186 -18.64 -13.88 -6.40
CA LYS A 186 -18.29 -12.60 -5.79
C LYS A 186 -17.41 -11.79 -6.73
N SER A 187 -17.87 -10.61 -7.12
CA SER A 187 -17.05 -9.64 -7.84
C SER A 187 -16.05 -8.97 -6.91
N LEU A 188 -14.84 -8.73 -7.44
CA LEU A 188 -13.77 -8.05 -6.73
C LEU A 188 -13.74 -6.58 -7.12
N TYR A 189 -13.51 -5.72 -6.14
CA TYR A 189 -13.32 -4.29 -6.35
C TYR A 189 -12.24 -3.77 -5.39
N TYR A 190 -11.26 -3.03 -5.93
CA TYR A 190 -10.06 -2.69 -5.17
C TYR A 190 -10.34 -1.76 -3.99
N GLU A 191 -11.33 -0.87 -4.10
CA GLU A 191 -11.62 0.14 -3.08
C GLU A 191 -12.47 -0.41 -1.92
N ASN A 192 -12.94 -1.67 -2.02
CA ASN A 192 -13.63 -2.33 -0.92
C ASN A 192 -12.63 -2.69 0.19
N ASP A 193 -12.78 -2.08 1.37
CA ASP A 193 -11.90 -2.37 2.52
C ASP A 193 -12.08 -3.81 3.03
N ASP A 194 -13.32 -4.30 3.10
CA ASP A 194 -13.60 -5.70 3.43
C ASP A 194 -13.56 -6.58 2.18
N ASN A 195 -12.41 -7.21 1.95
CA ASN A 195 -12.09 -7.96 0.73
C ASN A 195 -11.52 -9.36 1.02
N TYR A 196 -11.27 -10.11 -0.08
CA TYR A 196 -10.81 -11.50 -0.08
C TYR A 196 -9.31 -11.63 -0.37
N TYR A 197 -8.53 -10.56 -0.21
CA TYR A 197 -7.16 -10.54 -0.69
C TYR A 197 -6.17 -9.87 0.26
N GLY A 198 -4.91 -10.28 0.13
CA GLY A 198 -3.78 -9.76 0.88
C GLY A 198 -2.88 -8.88 0.00
N PHE A 199 -1.59 -9.22 -0.04
CA PHE A 199 -0.59 -8.46 -0.78
C PHE A 199 -0.60 -8.77 -2.27
N GLY A 200 0.00 -7.86 -3.06
CA GLY A 200 0.21 -8.05 -4.49
C GLY A 200 -1.01 -7.75 -5.34
N TRP A 201 -1.93 -6.91 -4.87
CA TRP A 201 -3.06 -6.44 -5.65
C TRP A 201 -3.04 -4.92 -5.78
N SER A 202 -3.61 -4.42 -6.86
CA SER A 202 -3.70 -3.02 -7.19
C SER A 202 -4.99 -2.69 -7.91
N HIS A 203 -5.32 -1.40 -7.98
CA HIS A 203 -6.56 -0.92 -8.54
C HIS A 203 -6.71 -1.23 -10.03
N ASN A 204 -7.95 -1.53 -10.44
CA ASN A 204 -8.40 -1.31 -11.81
C ASN A 204 -9.14 0.03 -11.84
N PHE A 205 -8.47 1.10 -12.28
CA PHE A 205 -8.92 2.46 -12.01
C PHE A 205 -10.36 2.71 -12.49
N LYS A 206 -11.27 3.03 -11.56
CA LYS A 206 -12.70 3.25 -11.79
C LYS A 206 -13.42 2.09 -12.51
N LYS A 207 -12.90 0.87 -12.39
CA LYS A 207 -13.45 -0.32 -13.05
C LYS A 207 -13.50 -1.51 -12.08
N PRO A 208 -14.43 -2.46 -12.27
CA PRO A 208 -14.44 -3.70 -11.52
C PRO A 208 -13.16 -4.51 -11.71
N GLY A 209 -12.85 -5.36 -10.73
CA GLY A 209 -11.69 -6.23 -10.71
C GLY A 209 -10.45 -5.62 -10.06
N ILE A 210 -9.46 -6.48 -9.82
CA ILE A 210 -8.19 -6.13 -9.20
C ILE A 210 -7.03 -6.67 -10.05
N TRP A 211 -6.03 -5.83 -10.27
CA TRP A 211 -4.83 -6.23 -10.97
C TRP A 211 -3.84 -6.85 -10.00
N SER A 212 -3.35 -8.05 -10.32
CA SER A 212 -2.13 -8.57 -9.71
C SER A 212 -0.97 -7.61 -9.97
N GLU A 213 -0.14 -7.42 -8.94
CA GLU A 213 0.97 -6.48 -8.95
C GLU A 213 2.22 -7.12 -8.32
N GLY A 214 3.29 -7.23 -9.10
CA GLY A 214 4.55 -7.85 -8.69
C GLY A 214 4.57 -9.36 -8.95
N SER A 215 5.52 -10.06 -8.32
CA SER A 215 5.73 -11.49 -8.56
C SER A 215 4.73 -12.40 -7.85
N ILE A 216 4.09 -11.93 -6.78
CA ILE A 216 3.19 -12.75 -5.96
C ILE A 216 1.97 -11.94 -5.55
N SER A 217 0.80 -12.49 -5.83
CA SER A 217 -0.50 -11.96 -5.40
C SER A 217 -1.26 -13.00 -4.60
N THR A 218 -1.87 -12.59 -3.49
CA THR A 218 -2.45 -13.54 -2.52
C THR A 218 -3.95 -13.31 -2.34
N LEU A 219 -4.79 -14.31 -2.63
CA LEU A 219 -6.15 -14.36 -2.09
C LEU A 219 -6.11 -14.99 -0.70
N LEU A 220 -6.89 -14.44 0.22
CA LEU A 220 -6.97 -14.89 1.61
C LEU A 220 -8.41 -14.72 2.11
N PHE A 221 -9.08 -15.85 2.29
CA PHE A 221 -10.48 -15.92 2.71
C PHE A 221 -10.70 -17.15 3.58
N ARG A 222 -11.93 -17.32 4.07
CA ARG A 222 -12.33 -18.50 4.83
C ARG A 222 -13.73 -18.97 4.43
N THR A 223 -14.04 -20.21 4.77
CA THR A 223 -15.42 -20.73 4.76
C THR A 223 -16.02 -20.65 6.18
N ASP A 224 -17.34 -20.84 6.30
CA ASP A 224 -18.06 -20.82 7.57
C ASP A 224 -17.83 -22.13 8.34
N LYS A 225 -17.75 -23.25 7.61
CA LYS A 225 -17.43 -24.58 8.11
C LYS A 225 -16.50 -25.33 7.14
N ASN A 226 -16.10 -26.53 7.54
CA ASN A 226 -15.39 -27.43 6.66
C ASN A 226 -16.39 -28.11 5.70
N TYR A 227 -16.07 -28.13 4.41
CA TYR A 227 -16.90 -28.73 3.35
C TYR A 227 -16.20 -29.90 2.65
N GLY A 228 -15.05 -30.35 3.14
CA GLY A 228 -14.21 -31.32 2.45
C GLY A 228 -13.39 -30.66 1.35
N ASP A 229 -13.18 -31.39 0.25
CA ASP A 229 -12.48 -30.87 -0.92
C ASP A 229 -13.34 -29.79 -1.62
N LEU A 230 -12.66 -28.70 -2.02
CA LEU A 230 -13.28 -27.54 -2.62
C LEU A 230 -12.69 -27.26 -4.00
N LYS A 231 -13.42 -26.52 -4.82
CA LYS A 231 -12.92 -25.95 -6.08
C LYS A 231 -13.11 -24.45 -6.07
N LEU A 232 -12.04 -23.70 -6.30
CA LEU A 232 -12.08 -22.25 -6.51
C LEU A 232 -12.00 -21.96 -8.00
N GLU A 233 -13.01 -21.25 -8.49
CA GLU A 233 -13.09 -20.72 -9.84
C GLU A 233 -12.72 -19.24 -9.83
N VAL A 234 -11.77 -18.85 -10.68
CA VAL A 234 -11.29 -17.47 -10.80
C VAL A 234 -11.49 -16.99 -12.22
N SER A 235 -12.39 -16.03 -12.41
CA SER A 235 -12.62 -15.37 -13.69
C SER A 235 -11.66 -14.20 -13.83
N CYS A 236 -10.76 -14.26 -14.81
CA CYS A 236 -9.69 -13.28 -14.95
C CYS A 236 -9.25 -13.06 -16.40
N ALA A 237 -8.53 -11.97 -16.67
CA ALA A 237 -7.91 -11.71 -17.95
C ALA A 237 -6.40 -11.50 -17.78
N PRO A 238 -5.54 -12.14 -18.59
CA PRO A 238 -4.11 -11.97 -18.48
C PRO A 238 -3.65 -10.66 -19.14
N TYR A 239 -2.65 -10.01 -18.55
CA TYR A 239 -1.91 -8.93 -19.18
C TYR A 239 -0.85 -9.53 -20.11
N ILE A 240 -1.17 -9.56 -21.40
CA ILE A 240 -0.32 -10.11 -22.46
C ILE A 240 -0.11 -9.04 -23.52
N THR A 241 1.11 -8.94 -24.02
CA THR A 241 1.51 -7.93 -25.02
C THR A 241 2.05 -8.62 -26.27
N LYS A 242 2.32 -7.86 -27.34
CA LYS A 242 2.97 -8.43 -28.53
C LYS A 242 4.39 -8.94 -28.22
N LYS A 243 5.09 -8.28 -27.28
CA LYS A 243 6.46 -8.63 -26.88
C LYS A 243 6.51 -9.80 -25.89
N ASN A 244 5.44 -9.99 -25.13
CA ASN A 244 5.30 -11.12 -24.22
C ASN A 244 3.91 -11.72 -24.40
N ASN A 245 3.83 -12.72 -25.28
CA ASN A 245 2.58 -13.36 -25.70
C ASN A 245 2.15 -14.51 -24.80
N ILE A 246 2.92 -14.82 -23.75
CA ILE A 246 2.64 -15.91 -22.80
C ILE A 246 2.75 -15.35 -21.38
N LEU A 247 1.72 -15.58 -20.56
CA LEU A 247 1.78 -15.40 -19.12
C LEU A 247 1.81 -16.77 -18.45
N GLU A 248 2.85 -17.03 -17.65
CA GLU A 248 2.97 -18.25 -16.85
C GLU A 248 2.98 -17.90 -15.36
N LEU A 249 2.27 -18.71 -14.57
CA LEU A 249 2.25 -18.57 -13.12
C LEU A 249 2.10 -19.92 -12.43
N ASP A 250 2.64 -20.02 -11.23
CA ASP A 250 2.46 -21.18 -10.35
C ASP A 250 1.44 -20.83 -9.26
N VAL A 251 0.50 -21.75 -9.00
CA VAL A 251 -0.54 -21.59 -7.99
C VAL A 251 -0.16 -22.41 -6.76
N TYR A 252 -0.29 -21.82 -5.58
CA TYR A 252 -0.08 -22.50 -4.30
C TYR A 252 -1.32 -22.36 -3.42
N VAL A 253 -1.74 -23.45 -2.79
CA VAL A 253 -2.84 -23.51 -1.82
C VAL A 253 -2.24 -23.76 -0.44
N ASN A 254 -2.40 -22.83 0.50
CA ASN A 254 -1.86 -22.92 1.85
C ASN A 254 -0.36 -23.34 1.89
N ASN A 255 0.42 -22.78 0.94
CA ASN A 255 1.84 -23.01 0.70
C ASN A 255 2.22 -24.36 0.04
N ALA A 256 1.26 -25.22 -0.29
CA ALA A 256 1.50 -26.40 -1.11
C ALA A 256 1.33 -26.05 -2.59
N PHE A 257 2.23 -26.53 -3.45
CA PHE A 257 2.11 -26.36 -4.90
C PHE A 257 0.85 -27.06 -5.41
N ASN A 258 0.05 -26.34 -6.20
CA ASN A 258 -1.21 -26.83 -6.75
C ASN A 258 -1.10 -27.14 -8.24
N GLY A 259 -0.45 -26.26 -9.00
CA GLY A 259 -0.31 -26.42 -10.44
C GLY A 259 0.32 -25.21 -11.11
N ASN A 260 0.63 -25.37 -12.39
CA ASN A 260 1.07 -24.29 -13.25
C ASN A 260 -0.08 -23.88 -14.18
N VAL A 261 -0.24 -22.57 -14.38
CA VAL A 261 -1.21 -21.99 -15.32
C VAL A 261 -0.44 -21.23 -16.39
N LYS A 262 -0.81 -21.48 -17.65
CA LYS A 262 -0.24 -20.83 -18.82
C LYS A 262 -1.34 -20.22 -19.66
N MET A 263 -1.25 -18.92 -19.90
CA MET A 263 -2.23 -18.13 -20.64
C MET A 263 -1.58 -17.54 -21.87
N VAL A 264 -2.25 -17.67 -23.02
CA VAL A 264 -1.73 -17.23 -24.34
C VAL A 264 -2.70 -16.31 -25.08
N LYS A 265 -3.95 -16.20 -24.61
CA LYS A 265 -4.97 -15.40 -25.30
C LYS A 265 -4.97 -13.99 -24.73
N LYS A 266 -4.62 -13.02 -25.57
CA LYS A 266 -4.52 -11.62 -25.16
C LYS A 266 -5.88 -11.09 -24.70
N ASN A 267 -5.96 -10.63 -23.45
CA ASN A 267 -7.08 -9.89 -22.87
C ASN A 267 -8.47 -10.55 -23.06
N GLN A 268 -8.52 -11.88 -23.23
CA GLN A 268 -9.76 -12.62 -23.18
C GLN A 268 -10.01 -13.08 -21.74
N ASP A 269 -11.28 -13.11 -21.35
CA ASP A 269 -11.65 -13.67 -20.07
C ASP A 269 -11.39 -15.17 -20.07
N GLU A 270 -10.54 -15.61 -19.16
CA GLU A 270 -10.17 -16.98 -18.90
C GLU A 270 -10.63 -17.37 -17.49
N LYS A 271 -10.85 -18.66 -17.30
CA LYS A 271 -11.23 -19.25 -16.02
C LYS A 271 -10.10 -20.13 -15.51
N ILE A 272 -9.59 -19.84 -14.32
CA ILE A 272 -8.67 -20.71 -13.62
C ILE A 272 -9.48 -21.53 -12.61
N GLU A 273 -9.36 -22.85 -12.67
CA GLU A 273 -9.94 -23.76 -11.68
C GLU A 273 -8.82 -24.29 -10.77
N ILE A 274 -9.00 -24.10 -9.46
CA ILE A 274 -8.01 -24.45 -8.43
C ILE A 274 -8.67 -25.45 -7.49
N LEU A 275 -8.19 -26.70 -7.51
CA LEU A 275 -8.63 -27.73 -6.58
C LEU A 275 -7.98 -27.51 -5.21
N ILE A 276 -8.78 -27.48 -4.15
CA ILE A 276 -8.34 -27.22 -2.78
C ILE A 276 -8.65 -28.48 -1.97
N SER A 277 -7.61 -29.25 -1.65
CA SER A 277 -7.79 -30.43 -0.80
C SER A 277 -8.08 -30.03 0.65
N GLU A 278 -9.06 -30.69 1.28
CA GLU A 278 -9.43 -30.53 2.69
C GLU A 278 -8.19 -30.58 3.61
N LYS A 279 -7.24 -31.47 3.30
CA LYS A 279 -6.02 -31.70 4.08
C LYS A 279 -5.14 -30.44 4.20
N LEU A 280 -5.27 -29.51 3.25
CA LEU A 280 -4.54 -28.25 3.26
C LEU A 280 -5.27 -27.15 4.06
N ILE A 281 -6.58 -27.30 4.32
CA ILE A 281 -7.41 -26.30 4.99
C ILE A 281 -7.21 -26.42 6.50
N LYS A 282 -6.82 -25.31 7.15
CA LYS A 282 -6.70 -25.22 8.61
C LYS A 282 -7.55 -24.06 9.12
N ASN A 283 -8.38 -24.32 10.13
CA ASN A 283 -9.31 -23.34 10.70
C ASN A 283 -10.24 -22.69 9.65
N ASN A 284 -10.63 -23.46 8.62
CA ASN A 284 -11.41 -23.00 7.47
C ASN A 284 -10.76 -21.86 6.68
N GLU A 285 -9.48 -21.54 6.92
CA GLU A 285 -8.75 -20.49 6.19
C GLU A 285 -8.08 -21.06 4.94
N ILE A 286 -8.24 -20.32 3.84
CA ILE A 286 -7.70 -20.67 2.53
C ILE A 286 -6.89 -19.48 2.03
N LYS A 287 -5.62 -19.75 1.77
CA LYS A 287 -4.66 -18.83 1.16
C LYS A 287 -4.27 -19.37 -0.21
N ILE A 288 -4.48 -18.57 -1.25
CA ILE A 288 -4.05 -18.88 -2.62
C ILE A 288 -2.98 -17.87 -3.02
N ASP A 289 -1.77 -18.35 -3.31
CA ASP A 289 -0.72 -17.51 -3.90
C ASP A 289 -0.61 -17.77 -5.39
N PHE A 290 -0.65 -16.69 -6.17
CA PHE A 290 -0.35 -16.68 -7.60
C PHE A 290 1.08 -16.16 -7.78
N ASN A 291 1.99 -17.04 -8.18
CA ASN A 291 3.40 -16.72 -8.39
C ASN A 291 3.68 -16.54 -9.88
N PHE A 292 3.72 -15.29 -10.35
CA PHE A 292 3.94 -14.95 -11.75
C PHE A 292 5.40 -15.12 -12.16
N LYS A 293 5.63 -15.84 -13.26
CA LYS A 293 6.95 -15.97 -13.87
C LYS A 293 7.20 -14.76 -14.74
N ASN A 294 8.15 -13.92 -14.33
CA ASN A 294 8.60 -12.72 -15.05
C ASN A 294 7.46 -11.78 -15.50
N PRO A 295 6.61 -11.26 -14.58
CA PRO A 295 5.62 -10.25 -14.97
C PRO A 295 6.32 -8.95 -15.42
N PHE A 296 5.74 -8.29 -16.42
CA PHE A 296 6.26 -7.05 -16.99
C PHE A 296 5.29 -5.90 -16.73
N SER A 297 5.82 -4.68 -16.72
CA SER A 297 4.98 -3.48 -16.64
C SER A 297 4.66 -2.89 -18.01
N PRO A 298 3.49 -2.25 -18.18
CA PRO A 298 3.21 -1.46 -19.40
C PRO A 298 4.30 -0.44 -19.73
N TYR A 299 4.99 0.09 -18.72
CA TYR A 299 6.16 0.95 -18.91
C TYR A 299 7.36 0.24 -19.56
N GLU A 300 7.67 -1.01 -19.20
CA GLU A 300 8.81 -1.77 -19.73
C GLU A 300 8.61 -2.14 -21.22
N VAL A 301 7.35 -2.25 -21.66
CA VAL A 301 7.00 -2.55 -23.05
C VAL A 301 6.66 -1.31 -23.89
N PHE A 302 6.76 -0.11 -23.30
CA PHE A 302 6.42 1.18 -23.92
C PHE A 302 4.94 1.36 -24.30
N GLU A 303 4.02 0.76 -23.53
CA GLU A 303 2.57 0.93 -23.73
C GLU A 303 1.99 2.11 -22.93
N SER A 304 2.49 2.37 -21.71
CA SER A 304 2.01 3.47 -20.86
C SER A 304 2.99 3.81 -19.74
N PRO A 305 2.84 4.92 -19.00
CA PRO A 305 3.69 5.22 -17.83
C PRO A 305 3.38 4.34 -16.58
N ASP A 306 2.57 3.30 -16.70
CA ASP A 306 2.29 2.38 -15.62
C ASP A 306 3.49 1.45 -15.32
N GLY A 307 4.11 1.66 -14.15
CA GLY A 307 5.28 0.90 -13.69
C GLY A 307 4.95 -0.37 -12.90
N ARG A 308 3.66 -0.73 -12.79
CA ARG A 308 3.22 -1.96 -12.13
C ARG A 308 3.53 -3.17 -12.99
N LYS A 309 4.13 -4.21 -12.42
CA LYS A 309 4.35 -5.50 -13.09
C LYS A 309 3.03 -6.27 -13.00
N LEU A 310 2.32 -6.36 -14.11
CA LEU A 310 0.97 -6.91 -14.15
C LEU A 310 0.99 -8.38 -14.57
N GLY A 311 0.17 -9.20 -13.91
CA GLY A 311 -0.08 -10.59 -14.27
C GLY A 311 -1.50 -10.74 -14.82
N ILE A 312 -2.44 -11.15 -13.97
CA ILE A 312 -3.87 -11.24 -14.26
C ILE A 312 -4.69 -10.08 -13.63
N LEU A 313 -5.79 -9.73 -14.28
CA LEU A 313 -6.91 -8.96 -13.73
C LEU A 313 -7.98 -9.95 -13.28
N ILE A 314 -8.19 -10.12 -11.97
CA ILE A 314 -9.30 -10.94 -11.45
C ILE A 314 -10.55 -10.08 -11.39
N LYS A 315 -11.65 -10.58 -11.96
CA LYS A 315 -12.97 -9.95 -11.92
C LYS A 315 -13.83 -10.58 -10.84
N ASN A 316 -13.98 -11.90 -10.89
CA ASN A 316 -14.86 -12.64 -9.99
C ASN A 316 -14.16 -13.88 -9.43
N ILE A 317 -14.61 -14.32 -8.27
CA ILE A 317 -14.26 -15.60 -7.68
C ILE A 317 -15.53 -16.33 -7.24
N LYS A 318 -15.53 -17.65 -7.37
CA LYS A 318 -16.61 -18.53 -6.88
C LYS A 318 -15.99 -19.78 -6.30
N ILE A 319 -16.42 -20.18 -5.11
CA ILE A 319 -15.98 -21.43 -4.50
C ILE A 319 -17.13 -22.43 -4.48
N THR A 320 -16.89 -23.67 -4.87
CA THR A 320 -17.89 -24.74 -4.86
C THR A 320 -17.35 -25.95 -4.11
N THR A 321 -18.24 -26.80 -3.62
CA THR A 321 -17.88 -28.14 -3.16
C THR A 321 -17.51 -28.99 -4.38
N ASN A 322 -16.49 -29.83 -4.25
CA ASN A 322 -16.11 -30.76 -5.31
C ASN A 322 -16.97 -32.03 -5.29
#